data_AF-A0A967N3W4-F1
#
_entry.id   AF-A0A967N3W4-F1
#
_cell.length_a   1.000
_cell.length_b   1.000
_cell.length_c   1.000
_cell.angle_alpha   90.00
_cell.angle_beta   90.00
_cell.angle_gamma   90.00
#
_symmetry.space_group_name_H-M   'P 1'
#
loop_
_entity.id
_entity.type
_entity.pdbx_description
1 polymer ?
#
loop_
_entity_poly.entity_id
_entity_poly.type
_entity_poly.pdbx_seq_one_letter_code
_entity_poly.pdbx_strand_id
1 'polypeptide(L)' 'LDLDDEHLEELDIVLVSVHSYMDLSKKEQTDRIVKAISHPTVHILAHPTGRRINLRQPYDLDLDEVLHAAKEHG' A
#
# COMPACT_ATOMS: atom_id res chain seq x y z
N LEU A 1 -2.74 -4.23 9.37
CA LEU A 1 -1.35 -3.97 8.96
C LEU A 1 -0.47 -5.04 9.62
N ASP A 2 0.85 -5.02 9.47
CA ASP A 2 1.71 -6.06 10.05
C ASP A 2 1.89 -5.90 11.58
N LEU A 3 1.68 -4.68 12.08
CA LEU A 3 1.66 -4.31 13.50
C LEU A 3 0.24 -3.88 13.90
N ASP A 4 -0.06 -3.92 15.21
CA ASP A 4 -1.28 -3.39 15.78
C ASP A 4 -1.19 -1.87 16.00
N ASP A 5 -2.33 -1.25 16.35
CA ASP A 5 -2.43 0.21 16.46
C ASP A 5 -1.54 0.79 17.56
N GLU A 6 -1.40 0.10 18.70
CA GLU A 6 -0.56 0.53 19.81
C GLU A 6 0.90 0.68 19.37
N HIS A 7 1.45 -0.33 18.67
CA HIS A 7 2.82 -0.26 18.19
C HIS A 7 2.99 0.71 17.01
N LEU A 8 1.95 0.92 16.19
CA LEU A 8 2.01 1.87 15.07
C LEU A 8 2.01 3.33 15.56
N GLU A 9 1.31 3.63 16.66
CA GLU A 9 1.25 4.97 17.26
C GLU A 9 2.58 5.42 17.90
N GLU A 10 3.46 4.48 18.25
CA GLU A 10 4.79 4.78 18.80
C GLU A 10 5.82 5.22 17.74
N LEU A 11 5.52 5.04 16.45
CA LEU A 11 6.46 5.28 15.36
C LEU A 11 6.40 6.72 14.84
N ASP A 12 7.57 7.35 14.66
CA ASP A 12 7.66 8.69 14.06
C ASP A 12 7.11 8.74 12.62
N ILE A 13 7.30 7.64 11.86
CA ILE A 13 6.87 7.50 10.46
C ILE A 13 6.50 6.04 10.20
N VAL A 14 5.33 5.83 9.60
CA VAL A 14 4.82 4.50 9.20
C VAL A 14 4.75 4.41 7.69
N LEU A 15 5.46 3.43 7.13
CA LEU A 15 5.41 3.09 5.72
C LEU A 15 4.64 1.78 5.52
N VAL A 16 3.80 1.74 4.49
CA VAL A 16 3.11 0.51 4.07
C VAL A 16 3.56 0.10 2.68
N SER A 17 3.63 -1.21 2.44
CA SER A 17 3.97 -1.74 1.13
C SER A 17 3.52 -3.19 0.97
N VAL A 18 3.48 -3.66 -0.28
CA VAL A 18 3.10 -5.03 -0.62
C VAL A 18 4.35 -5.88 -0.81
N HIS A 19 4.49 -6.93 0.01
CA HIS A 19 5.57 -7.93 -0.09
C HIS A 19 5.07 -9.38 -0.28
N SER A 20 3.76 -9.59 -0.34
CA SER A 20 3.11 -10.90 -0.46
C SER A 20 1.83 -10.78 -1.30
N TYR A 21 1.35 -11.90 -1.86
CA TYR A 21 0.14 -11.98 -2.69
C TYR A 21 0.16 -10.93 -3.81
N MET A 22 1.15 -11.01 -4.71
CA MET A 22 1.37 -10.05 -5.80
C MET A 22 0.66 -10.43 -7.10
N ASP A 23 -0.12 -11.50 -7.06
CA ASP A 23 -0.82 -12.14 -8.17
C ASP A 23 -2.36 -12.06 -8.03
N LEU A 24 -2.84 -11.21 -7.11
CA LEU A 24 -4.26 -10.89 -6.97
C LEU A 24 -4.80 -10.18 -8.22
N SER A 25 -6.12 -10.21 -8.40
CA SER A 25 -6.75 -9.43 -9.47
C SER A 25 -6.55 -7.93 -9.27
N LYS A 26 -6.59 -7.15 -10.36
CA LYS A 26 -6.50 -5.68 -10.32
C LYS A 26 -7.35 -5.08 -9.21
N LYS A 27 -8.62 -5.52 -9.11
CA LYS A 27 -9.57 -5.00 -8.12
C LYS A 27 -9.16 -5.37 -6.69
N GLU A 28 -8.88 -6.64 -6.42
CA GLU A 28 -8.49 -7.09 -5.08
C GLU A 28 -7.21 -6.40 -4.59
N GLN A 29 -6.24 -6.25 -5.48
CA GLN A 29 -4.97 -5.59 -5.16
C GLN A 29 -5.16 -4.09 -4.90
N THR A 30 -6.01 -3.42 -5.69
CA THR A 30 -6.37 -2.00 -5.50
C THR A 30 -7.09 -1.80 -4.17
N ASP A 31 -8.17 -2.54 -3.91
CA ASP A 31 -8.95 -2.47 -2.67
C ASP A 31 -8.06 -2.72 -1.43
N ARG A 32 -7.13 -3.68 -1.54
CA ARG A 32 -6.16 -3.98 -0.47
C ARG A 32 -5.23 -2.81 -0.17
N ILE A 33 -4.70 -2.14 -1.20
CA ILE A 33 -3.78 -1.00 -1.03
C ILE A 33 -4.55 0.20 -0.49
N VAL A 34 -5.74 0.51 -1.03
CA VAL A 34 -6.62 1.59 -0.55
C VAL A 34 -6.94 1.40 0.93
N LYS A 35 -7.29 0.19 1.35
CA LYS A 35 -7.53 -0.13 2.77
C LYS A 35 -6.31 0.12 3.67
N ALA A 36 -5.10 -0.12 3.16
CA ALA A 36 -3.88 0.14 3.93
C ALA A 36 -3.59 1.65 4.03
N ILE A 37 -3.81 2.40 2.95
CA ILE A 37 -3.68 3.87 2.92
C ILE A 37 -4.69 4.56 3.84
N SER A 38 -5.92 4.05 3.93
CA SER A 38 -6.98 4.66 4.75
C SER A 38 -6.74 4.54 6.27
N HIS A 39 -5.65 3.91 6.70
CA HIS A 39 -5.32 3.73 8.10
C HIS A 39 -4.74 5.03 8.70
N PRO A 40 -5.23 5.52 9.85
CA PRO A 40 -4.90 6.86 10.37
C PRO A 40 -3.42 7.05 10.73
N THR A 41 -2.71 5.96 11.03
CA THR A 41 -1.27 6.01 11.37
C THR A 41 -0.35 5.88 10.16
N VAL A 42 -0.87 5.67 8.95
CA VAL A 42 -0.05 5.46 7.75
C VAL A 42 0.37 6.79 7.14
N HIS A 43 1.67 6.92 6.85
CA HIS A 43 2.25 8.16 6.34
C HIS A 43 2.68 8.05 4.87
N ILE A 44 3.20 6.88 4.44
CA ILE A 44 3.80 6.71 3.12
C ILE A 44 3.45 5.35 2.53
N LEU A 45 2.99 5.33 1.28
CA LEU A 45 2.97 4.11 0.45
C LEU A 45 4.33 3.92 -0.22
N ALA A 46 5.09 2.93 0.22
CA ALA A 46 6.42 2.63 -0.32
C ALA A 46 6.33 1.77 -1.59
N HIS A 47 7.14 2.15 -2.60
CA HIS A 47 7.29 1.46 -3.90
C HIS A 47 5.97 0.84 -4.43
N PRO A 48 4.98 1.68 -4.81
CA PRO A 48 3.56 1.31 -4.98
C PRO A 48 3.24 0.21 -6.00
N THR A 49 4.18 -0.16 -6.86
CA THR A 49 3.97 -1.15 -7.92
C THR A 49 4.68 -2.47 -7.63
N GLY A 50 5.56 -2.51 -6.63
CA GLY A 50 6.41 -3.66 -6.33
C GLY A 50 7.33 -4.11 -7.48
N ARG A 51 7.45 -3.33 -8.56
CA ARG A 51 8.26 -3.65 -9.74
C ARG A 51 9.74 -3.77 -9.35
N ARG A 52 10.43 -4.74 -9.95
CA ARG A 52 11.89 -4.83 -9.97
C ARG A 52 12.36 -4.85 -11.41
N ILE A 53 13.14 -3.84 -11.81
CA ILE A 53 13.63 -3.72 -13.19
C ILE A 53 14.34 -5.01 -13.61
N ASN A 54 13.95 -5.57 -14.76
CA ASN A 54 14.45 -6.82 -15.34
C ASN A 54 14.22 -8.11 -14.51
N LEU A 55 13.47 -8.03 -13.41
CA LEU A 55 13.26 -9.17 -12.51
C LEU A 55 11.78 -9.44 -12.23
N ARG A 56 10.95 -8.41 -12.08
CA ARG A 56 9.53 -8.53 -11.75
C ARG A 56 8.75 -7.36 -12.34
N GLN A 57 7.72 -7.68 -13.12
CA GLN A 57 6.74 -6.68 -13.59
C GLN A 57 5.95 -6.10 -12.40
N PRO A 58 5.36 -4.89 -12.54
CA PRO A 58 4.43 -4.40 -11.53
C PRO A 58 3.28 -5.41 -11.34
N TYR A 59 2.75 -5.53 -10.12
CA TYR A 59 1.49 -6.24 -9.91
C TYR A 59 0.33 -5.45 -10.55
N ASP A 60 -0.78 -6.13 -10.83
CA ASP A 60 -1.94 -5.49 -11.44
C ASP A 60 -2.68 -4.64 -10.40
N LEU A 61 -2.80 -3.33 -10.63
CA LEU A 61 -3.52 -2.40 -9.77
C LEU A 61 -4.09 -1.22 -10.57
N ASP A 62 -5.07 -0.54 -10.01
CA ASP A 62 -5.47 0.79 -10.44
C ASP A 62 -4.65 1.86 -9.70
N LEU A 63 -3.61 2.38 -10.37
CA LEU A 63 -2.74 3.36 -9.73
C LEU A 63 -3.45 4.70 -9.51
N ASP A 64 -4.39 5.08 -10.38
CA ASP A 64 -5.10 6.36 -10.24
C ASP A 64 -6.02 6.33 -9.02
N GLU A 65 -6.73 5.22 -8.80
CA GLU A 65 -7.56 5.02 -7.60
C GLU A 65 -6.71 5.02 -6.32
N VAL A 66 -5.57 4.32 -6.32
CA VAL A 66 -4.63 4.29 -5.19
C VAL A 66 -4.09 5.69 -4.87
N LEU A 67 -3.72 6.48 -5.89
CA LEU A 67 -3.23 7.84 -5.69
C LEU A 67 -4.34 8.80 -5.23
N HIS A 68 -5.59 8.57 -5.65
CA HIS A 68 -6.74 9.32 -5.14
C HIS A 68 -6.97 9.05 -3.66
N ALA A 69 -6.98 7.78 -3.25
CA ALA A 69 -7.10 7.41 -1.84
C ALA A 69 -5.95 7.99 -1.00
N ALA A 70 -4.72 7.99 -1.52
CA ALA A 70 -3.58 8.60 -0.83
C ALA A 70 -3.79 10.11 -0.60
N LYS A 71 -4.36 10.82 -1.58
CA LYS A 71 -4.71 12.24 -1.45
C LYS A 71 -5.86 12.49 -0.47
N GLU A 72 -6.82 11.57 -0.36
CA GLU A 72 -7.98 11.71 0.55
C GLU A 72 -7.64 11.42 2.01
N HIS A 73 -6.70 10.48 2.25
CA HIS A 73 -6.32 10.02 3.59
C HIS A 73 -4.98 10.59 4.09
N GLY A 74 -4.33 11.47 3.32
CA GLY A 74 -3.08 12.15 3.65
C GLY A 74 -2.97 13.53 3.01
#